data_AF-A0A2V1CF98-F1
#
_entry.id   AF-A0A2V1CF98-F1
#
_cell.length_a   1.000
_cell.length_b   1.000
_cell.length_c   1.000
_cell.angle_alpha   90.00
_cell.angle_beta   90.00
_cell.angle_gamma   90.00
#
_symmetry.space_group_name_H-M   'P 1'
#
loop_
_entity.id
_entity.type
_entity.pdbx_description
1 polymer ?
#
loop_
_entity_poly.entity_id
_entity_poly.type
_entity_poly.pdbx_seq_one_letter_code
_entity_poly.pdbx_strand_id
1 'polypeptide(L)'
;MSALDKSDKQQPMPANRSLDVNNTHKISTRYGTGLAASTSLKPGSLIIKLHKPNLQLIEKDSLQNVCSFCISERPSLKRCSGCKIPYYCSAKCQNAHWKDIHSRECKVLKKLPDVPPTAVRGLIVMLLRKEEEMQGEEESDWKGLESHIGELKSDTKRWEEIMLQARAGVEFTKAGAERMEEAMRWLCVLSTNAFRITLPDNTPVGLCLSPTLARANHSCTPNAFIVFDSRNVSLRALRPIKKDEEIFISYIDPTEDLAQRQSTLKQRYFFTCKCTRCDGNENAYEHFLRCQKEDAYDNDAGGRIDGLYPHQEVVKTAEHCQAILKQNPTLASTSRTTSSKTMTLLKKGHAIQQNRISDLLAAVKPLSSLNANKLFALPPYPQILHEIYLANIDAQTFTPSLITLLFLFIHCDVFMYPQPHHPVRVIRLYTIAKLLKHIASLTPTELLQDTSSMQTAETSSPSSDLRVKEEIAKAFQAMDLINAFHVMVIIVLTEAQKSHGEKSGFVKELEAEIKDVEEVQRLRGQSGEILRGWMGDGMDVQGRKEAEKVGGELRGLAGLMGGILG
;
A
#
# COMPACT_ATOMS: atom_id res chain seq x y z
N MET A 1 64.93 -15.49 -15.73
CA MET A 1 64.28 -16.44 -16.67
C MET A 1 63.11 -17.07 -15.94
N SER A 2 61.98 -17.19 -16.65
CA SER A 2 60.63 -17.71 -16.29
C SER A 2 59.93 -17.07 -15.08
N ALA A 3 58.81 -16.34 -15.19
CA ALA A 3 57.51 -16.59 -15.84
C ALA A 3 56.55 -17.48 -15.02
N LEU A 4 55.28 -17.05 -15.02
CA LEU A 4 54.02 -17.64 -14.48
C LEU A 4 53.69 -17.16 -13.05
N ASP A 5 52.50 -16.63 -12.73
CA ASP A 5 51.20 -16.92 -13.31
C ASP A 5 50.20 -15.74 -13.26
N LYS A 6 49.29 -15.74 -14.23
CA LYS A 6 48.16 -14.83 -14.42
C LYS A 6 46.91 -15.49 -13.85
N SER A 7 46.24 -14.87 -12.88
CA SER A 7 44.76 -14.79 -12.85
C SER A 7 44.27 -14.08 -11.59
N ASP A 8 44.05 -12.78 -11.70
CA ASP A 8 42.88 -12.17 -11.06
C ASP A 8 42.57 -10.86 -11.78
N LYS A 9 41.90 -10.98 -12.93
CA LYS A 9 41.19 -9.84 -13.51
C LYS A 9 39.97 -9.61 -12.62
N GLN A 10 40.13 -8.79 -11.58
CA GLN A 10 39.00 -8.05 -11.01
C GLN A 10 38.33 -7.31 -12.16
N GLN A 11 37.16 -7.80 -12.58
CA GLN A 11 36.28 -7.03 -13.45
C GLN A 11 35.93 -5.72 -12.73
N PRO A 12 36.03 -4.56 -13.39
CA PRO A 12 35.60 -3.32 -12.78
C PRO A 12 34.08 -3.39 -12.54
N MET A 13 33.65 -3.19 -11.29
CA MET A 13 32.22 -3.08 -10.95
C MET A 13 31.58 -1.89 -11.67
N PRO A 14 30.34 -2.01 -12.18
CA PRO A 14 29.71 -0.99 -13.01
C PRO A 14 29.27 0.24 -12.21
N ALA A 15 29.25 1.39 -12.90
CA ALA A 15 29.02 2.73 -12.39
C ALA A 15 27.54 3.06 -12.12
N ASN A 16 26.84 2.29 -11.27
CA ASN A 16 25.50 2.64 -10.75
C ASN A 16 25.60 3.02 -9.27
N ARG A 17 25.61 4.31 -8.95
CA ARG A 17 25.90 4.84 -7.59
C ARG A 17 24.80 4.57 -6.54
N SER A 18 23.74 3.80 -6.83
CA SER A 18 22.55 3.71 -5.94
C SER A 18 21.73 2.41 -5.99
N LEU A 19 22.24 1.34 -6.61
CA LEU A 19 21.62 0.01 -6.65
C LEU A 19 22.36 -0.92 -5.67
N ASP A 20 21.76 -1.18 -4.51
CA ASP A 20 22.37 -1.98 -3.43
C ASP A 20 22.20 -3.48 -3.68
N VAL A 21 21.02 -3.88 -4.17
CA VAL A 21 20.69 -5.27 -4.49
C VAL A 21 19.97 -5.31 -5.82
N ASN A 22 20.33 -6.27 -6.67
CA ASN A 22 19.61 -6.58 -7.90
C ASN A 22 19.68 -8.08 -8.23
N ASN A 23 18.64 -8.81 -7.85
CA ASN A 23 18.45 -10.23 -8.15
C ASN A 23 17.63 -10.44 -9.44
N THR A 24 17.86 -9.61 -10.46
CA THR A 24 17.09 -9.65 -11.72
C THR A 24 17.99 -9.57 -12.94
N HIS A 25 17.45 -10.01 -14.08
CA HIS A 25 18.00 -9.75 -15.41
C HIS A 25 16.88 -9.34 -16.37
N LYS A 26 17.24 -8.61 -17.43
CA LYS A 26 16.29 -8.17 -18.47
C LYS A 26 15.90 -9.36 -19.36
N ILE A 27 14.63 -9.45 -19.72
CA ILE A 27 14.11 -10.47 -20.65
C ILE A 27 13.26 -9.84 -21.74
N SER A 28 13.18 -10.50 -22.89
CA SER A 28 12.20 -10.16 -23.94
C SER A 28 10.94 -10.99 -23.75
N THR A 29 9.79 -10.33 -23.83
CA THR A 29 8.48 -10.91 -23.58
C THR A 29 7.54 -10.57 -24.73
N ARG A 30 6.36 -11.19 -24.75
CA ARG A 30 5.28 -10.82 -25.68
C ARG A 30 4.72 -9.40 -25.45
N TYR A 31 5.09 -8.75 -24.35
CA TYR A 31 4.67 -7.40 -23.97
C TYR A 31 5.78 -6.36 -24.16
N GLY A 32 6.92 -6.74 -24.76
CA GLY A 32 8.11 -5.91 -24.84
C GLY A 32 9.19 -6.39 -23.87
N THR A 33 9.86 -5.47 -23.16
CA THR A 33 10.91 -5.84 -22.21
C THR A 33 10.30 -6.15 -20.83
N GLY A 34 10.84 -7.15 -20.14
CA GLY A 34 10.46 -7.50 -18.76
C GLY A 34 11.67 -7.67 -17.85
N LEU A 35 11.40 -8.03 -16.59
CA LEU A 35 12.40 -8.48 -15.62
C LEU A 35 12.14 -9.93 -15.25
N ALA A 36 13.18 -10.74 -15.15
CA ALA A 36 13.11 -12.08 -14.56
C ALA A 36 14.05 -12.21 -13.37
N ALA A 37 13.73 -13.10 -12.44
CA ALA A 37 14.56 -13.38 -11.28
C ALA A 37 15.87 -14.08 -11.72
N SER A 38 17.02 -13.61 -11.23
CA SER A 38 18.32 -14.25 -11.51
C SER A 38 18.57 -15.51 -10.69
N THR A 39 17.79 -15.70 -9.63
CA THR A 39 17.86 -16.83 -8.68
C THR A 39 16.45 -17.16 -8.20
N SER A 40 16.28 -18.31 -7.54
CA SER A 40 15.01 -18.62 -6.86
C SER A 40 14.88 -17.80 -5.58
N LEU A 41 13.73 -17.19 -5.36
CA LEU A 41 13.45 -16.25 -4.28
C LEU A 41 12.30 -16.78 -3.41
N LYS A 42 12.46 -16.69 -2.09
CA LYS A 42 11.41 -17.01 -1.11
C LYS A 42 10.47 -15.81 -0.91
N PRO A 43 9.25 -16.00 -0.38
CA PRO A 43 8.40 -14.89 0.04
C PRO A 43 9.12 -13.90 0.97
N GLY A 44 8.92 -12.60 0.78
CA GLY A 44 9.59 -11.53 1.52
C GLY A 44 11.03 -11.21 1.07
N SER A 45 11.62 -12.02 0.17
CA SER A 45 13.00 -11.80 -0.30
C SER A 45 13.16 -10.43 -0.97
N LEU A 46 14.28 -9.77 -0.70
CA LEU A 46 14.65 -8.52 -1.35
C LEU A 46 15.12 -8.80 -2.79
N ILE A 47 14.40 -8.26 -3.77
CA ILE A 47 14.70 -8.43 -5.20
C ILE A 47 15.58 -7.29 -5.69
N ILE A 48 15.12 -6.05 -5.47
CA ILE A 48 15.83 -4.82 -5.86
C ILE A 48 15.81 -3.86 -4.69
N LYS A 49 16.92 -3.13 -4.46
CA LYS A 49 16.96 -2.03 -3.50
C LYS A 49 17.68 -0.82 -4.09
N LEU A 50 16.99 0.31 -4.07
CA LEU A 50 17.45 1.59 -4.57
C LEU A 50 17.49 2.62 -3.45
N HIS A 51 18.63 3.27 -3.24
CA HIS A 51 18.78 4.36 -2.26
C HIS A 51 18.49 5.74 -2.86
N LYS A 52 18.66 5.88 -4.17
CA LYS A 52 18.45 7.11 -4.91
C LYS A 52 17.86 6.78 -6.28
N PRO A 53 16.52 6.65 -6.38
CA PRO A 53 15.85 6.56 -7.68
C PRO A 53 16.14 7.79 -8.53
N ASN A 54 15.94 7.65 -9.85
CA ASN A 54 16.28 8.70 -10.82
C ASN A 54 15.46 9.96 -10.58
N LEU A 55 14.20 9.87 -10.14
CA LEU A 55 13.39 11.02 -9.76
C LEU A 55 12.56 10.68 -8.54
N GLN A 56 12.49 11.60 -7.57
CA GLN A 56 11.54 11.55 -6.46
C GLN A 56 11.05 12.97 -6.19
N LEU A 57 9.72 13.15 -6.19
CA LEU A 57 9.09 14.45 -5.97
C LEU A 57 7.86 14.31 -5.08
N ILE A 58 7.76 15.17 -4.08
CA ILE A 58 6.55 15.30 -3.25
C ILE A 58 5.49 16.11 -4.01
N GLU A 59 4.25 15.62 -4.01
CA GLU A 59 3.14 16.27 -4.68
C GLU A 59 2.64 17.51 -3.92
N LYS A 60 1.93 18.40 -4.62
CA LYS A 60 1.57 19.74 -4.12
C LYS A 60 0.91 19.69 -2.74
N ASP A 61 -0.07 18.81 -2.58
CA ASP A 61 -0.91 18.75 -1.39
C ASP A 61 -0.17 18.17 -0.17
N SER A 62 0.88 17.38 -0.41
CA SER A 62 1.69 16.78 0.66
C SER A 62 2.91 17.62 1.06
N LEU A 63 3.23 18.70 0.32
CA LEU A 63 4.45 19.51 0.57
C LEU A 63 4.54 20.05 1.99
N GLN A 64 3.42 20.42 2.61
CA GLN A 64 3.42 21.05 3.93
C GLN A 64 3.68 20.05 5.07
N ASN A 65 3.41 18.77 4.83
CA ASN A 65 3.48 17.71 5.84
C ASN A 65 4.66 16.75 5.60
N VAL A 66 5.16 16.67 4.35
CA VAL A 66 6.23 15.73 3.97
C VAL A 66 7.49 16.47 3.53
N CYS A 67 8.62 16.10 4.14
CA CYS A 67 9.92 16.66 3.80
C CYS A 67 10.28 16.34 2.34
N SER A 68 10.52 17.37 1.53
CA SER A 68 10.81 17.26 0.10
C SER A 68 12.12 16.54 -0.25
N PHE A 69 12.96 16.24 0.76
CA PHE A 69 14.18 15.48 0.56
C PHE A 69 14.10 14.08 1.17
N CYS A 70 13.85 13.95 2.47
CA CYS A 70 13.86 12.64 3.13
C CYS A 70 12.55 11.86 2.96
N ILE A 71 11.48 12.50 2.45
CA ILE A 71 10.18 11.88 2.21
C ILE A 71 9.59 11.27 3.49
N SER A 72 9.83 11.93 4.62
CA SER A 72 9.20 11.58 5.89
C SER A 72 8.20 12.65 6.26
N GLU A 73 7.05 12.21 6.76
CA GLU A 73 6.06 13.09 7.36
C GLU A 73 6.62 13.72 8.66
N ARG A 74 6.33 15.00 8.87
CA ARG A 74 6.71 15.74 10.08
C ARG A 74 5.64 16.76 10.45
N PRO A 75 5.39 16.98 11.75
CA PRO A 75 4.41 17.95 12.21
C PRO A 75 4.82 19.40 11.91
N SER A 76 6.11 19.67 11.71
CA SER A 76 6.63 21.00 11.39
C SER A 76 7.75 20.92 10.37
N LEU A 77 7.60 21.66 9.28
CA LEU A 77 8.59 21.77 8.21
C LEU A 77 8.88 23.24 7.88
N LYS A 78 10.11 23.51 7.42
CA LYS A 78 10.54 24.83 6.97
C LYS A 78 10.59 24.86 5.44
N ARG A 79 9.87 25.79 4.81
CA ARG A 79 9.94 26.01 3.36
C ARG A 79 11.23 26.70 2.95
N CYS A 80 11.70 26.40 1.74
CA CYS A 80 12.83 27.11 1.13
C CYS A 80 12.58 28.62 1.15
N SER A 81 13.54 29.41 1.65
CA SER A 81 13.40 30.87 1.72
C SER A 81 13.44 31.54 0.34
N GLY A 82 14.06 30.91 -0.66
CA GLY A 82 14.23 31.44 -2.01
C GLY A 82 12.97 31.32 -2.88
N CYS A 83 12.52 30.10 -3.17
CA CYS A 83 11.36 29.84 -4.04
C CYS A 83 10.05 29.55 -3.28
N LYS A 84 10.09 29.31 -1.96
CA LYS A 84 8.93 28.98 -1.11
C LYS A 84 8.20 27.67 -1.42
N ILE A 85 8.72 26.81 -2.32
CA ILE A 85 8.03 25.56 -2.73
C ILE A 85 8.40 24.33 -1.89
N PRO A 86 9.65 23.80 -1.89
CA PRO A 86 9.94 22.61 -1.12
C PRO A 86 10.07 22.92 0.37
N TYR A 87 9.68 21.94 1.19
CA TYR A 87 9.67 21.99 2.64
C TYR A 87 10.67 20.97 3.21
N TYR A 88 11.32 21.32 4.32
CA TYR A 88 12.39 20.51 4.89
C TYR A 88 12.24 20.37 6.40
N CYS A 89 12.53 19.17 6.90
CA CYS A 89 12.54 18.88 8.33
C CYS A 89 13.78 19.46 9.04
N SER A 90 14.85 19.73 8.29
CA SER A 90 16.13 20.18 8.84
C SER A 90 16.99 20.86 7.79
N ALA A 91 17.94 21.70 8.26
CA ALA A 91 18.98 22.27 7.42
C ALA A 91 19.82 21.20 6.71
N LYS A 92 20.03 20.03 7.34
CA LYS A 92 20.68 18.88 6.72
C LYS A 92 19.96 18.42 5.45
N CYS A 93 18.64 18.24 5.52
CA CYS A 93 17.83 17.86 4.35
C CYS A 93 17.81 18.95 3.28
N GLN A 94 17.68 20.22 3.68
CA GLN A 94 17.73 21.34 2.72
C GLN A 94 19.08 21.41 1.99
N ASN A 95 20.20 21.31 2.72
CA ASN A 95 21.54 21.38 2.15
C ASN A 95 21.82 20.17 1.24
N ALA A 96 21.34 18.99 1.60
CA ALA A 96 21.47 17.80 0.77
C ALA A 96 20.64 17.92 -0.51
N HIS A 97 19.40 18.41 -0.45
CA HIS A 97 18.58 18.67 -1.64
C HIS A 97 19.17 19.77 -2.53
N TRP A 98 19.74 20.82 -1.92
CA TRP A 98 20.44 21.91 -2.62
C TRP A 98 21.58 21.40 -3.49
N LYS A 99 22.39 20.49 -2.94
CA LYS A 99 23.48 19.82 -3.66
C LYS A 99 22.98 18.85 -4.73
N ASP A 100 21.85 18.20 -4.49
CA ASP A 100 21.29 17.19 -5.42
C ASP A 100 20.73 17.84 -6.69
N ILE A 101 19.76 18.75 -6.55
CA ILE A 101 19.13 19.43 -7.70
C ILE A 101 18.55 20.81 -7.36
N HIS A 102 18.17 21.04 -6.10
CA HIS A 102 17.36 22.20 -5.72
C HIS A 102 18.02 23.55 -6.05
N SER A 103 19.35 23.64 -6.01
CA SER A 103 20.07 24.87 -6.38
C SER A 103 19.78 25.34 -7.82
N ARG A 104 19.50 24.40 -8.73
CA ARG A 104 19.20 24.66 -10.14
C ARG A 104 17.72 24.98 -10.32
N GLU A 105 16.83 24.15 -9.78
CA GLU A 105 15.38 24.38 -9.90
C GLU A 105 14.88 25.59 -9.09
N CYS A 106 15.52 25.96 -7.96
CA CYS A 106 15.08 27.07 -7.13
C CYS A 106 15.02 28.39 -7.91
N LYS A 107 15.92 28.61 -8.87
CA LYS A 107 15.94 29.81 -9.73
C LYS A 107 14.75 29.86 -10.68
N VAL A 108 14.28 28.70 -11.13
CA VAL A 108 13.12 28.55 -12.00
C VAL A 108 11.85 28.70 -11.18
N LEU A 109 11.72 27.90 -10.13
CA LEU A 109 10.55 27.87 -9.24
C LEU A 109 10.24 29.23 -8.61
N LYS A 110 11.26 30.03 -8.28
CA LYS A 110 11.08 31.39 -7.71
C LYS A 110 10.28 32.34 -8.61
N LYS A 111 10.26 32.10 -9.93
CA LYS A 111 9.59 32.98 -10.89
C LYS A 111 8.13 32.59 -11.16
N LEU A 112 7.69 31.44 -10.65
CA LEU A 112 6.37 30.90 -10.93
C LEU A 112 5.36 31.40 -9.88
N PRO A 113 4.14 31.78 -10.28
CA PRO A 113 3.14 32.34 -9.37
C PRO A 113 2.52 31.29 -8.44
N ASP A 114 2.51 30.02 -8.85
CA ASP A 114 1.99 28.89 -8.07
C ASP A 114 2.90 27.66 -8.26
N VAL A 115 2.73 26.66 -7.39
CA VAL A 115 3.36 25.35 -7.46
C VAL A 115 2.90 24.62 -8.73
N PRO A 116 3.81 24.32 -9.68
CA PRO A 116 3.42 23.62 -10.91
C PRO A 116 2.96 22.19 -10.62
N PRO A 117 2.19 21.57 -11.55
CA PRO A 117 1.86 20.16 -11.47
C PRO A 117 3.09 19.28 -11.27
N THR A 118 2.96 18.18 -10.53
CA THR A 118 4.07 17.29 -10.18
C THR A 118 4.84 16.79 -11.42
N ALA A 119 4.13 16.49 -12.53
CA ALA A 119 4.75 16.10 -13.79
C ALA A 119 5.62 17.23 -14.41
N VAL A 120 5.16 18.48 -14.35
CA VAL A 120 5.93 19.65 -14.81
C VAL A 120 7.17 19.87 -13.93
N ARG A 121 7.05 19.69 -12.61
CA ARG A 121 8.21 19.73 -11.70
C ARG A 121 9.20 18.62 -12.03
N GLY A 122 8.71 17.42 -12.36
CA GLY A 122 9.52 16.31 -12.86
C GLY A 122 10.28 16.70 -14.13
N LEU A 123 9.57 17.24 -15.11
CA LEU A 123 10.16 17.72 -16.36
C LEU A 123 11.23 18.81 -16.12
N ILE A 124 10.96 19.79 -15.24
CA ILE A 124 11.93 20.83 -14.88
C ILE A 124 13.21 20.20 -14.32
N VAL A 125 13.08 19.22 -13.41
CA VAL A 125 14.25 18.50 -12.87
C VAL A 125 15.02 17.79 -13.97
N MET A 126 14.33 17.10 -14.90
CA MET A 126 15.00 16.37 -15.99
C MET A 126 15.70 17.31 -16.98
N LEU A 127 15.04 18.41 -17.41
CA LEU A 127 15.64 19.40 -18.30
C LEU A 127 16.83 20.13 -17.67
N LEU A 128 16.78 20.33 -16.35
CA LEU A 128 17.85 20.92 -15.55
C LEU A 128 18.89 19.90 -15.07
N ARG A 129 18.97 18.66 -15.56
CA ARG A 129 20.15 17.81 -15.30
C ARG A 129 21.25 18.14 -16.30
N LYS A 130 22.52 17.98 -15.90
CA LYS A 130 23.62 18.07 -16.87
C LYS A 130 23.62 16.81 -17.72
N GLU A 131 24.04 16.92 -18.97
CA GLU A 131 24.21 15.75 -19.84
C GLU A 131 25.17 14.73 -19.21
N GLU A 132 26.27 15.20 -18.59
CA GLU A 132 27.23 14.39 -17.83
C GLU A 132 26.62 13.63 -16.64
N GLU A 133 25.52 14.13 -16.06
CA GLU A 133 24.77 13.48 -14.97
C GLU A 133 23.75 12.45 -15.50
N MET A 134 23.53 12.43 -16.81
CA MET A 134 22.69 11.45 -17.51
C MET A 134 23.53 10.43 -18.28
N GLN A 135 24.76 10.77 -18.69
CA GLN A 135 25.66 9.91 -19.46
C GLN A 135 25.95 8.56 -18.75
N GLY A 136 25.76 7.46 -19.47
CA GLY A 136 26.02 6.09 -19.01
C GLY A 136 24.85 5.12 -19.26
N GLU A 137 24.81 4.01 -18.51
CA GLU A 137 23.69 3.05 -18.57
C GLU A 137 22.34 3.71 -18.22
N GLU A 138 22.32 4.75 -17.39
CA GLU A 138 21.10 5.47 -16.95
C GLU A 138 20.37 6.24 -18.08
N GLU A 139 21.08 6.92 -18.99
CA GLU A 139 20.46 7.60 -20.14
C GLU A 139 19.88 6.62 -21.16
N SER A 140 20.58 5.52 -21.42
CA SER A 140 20.06 4.43 -22.25
C SER A 140 18.83 3.80 -21.61
N ASP A 141 18.77 3.73 -20.28
CA ASP A 141 17.71 3.04 -19.57
C ASP A 141 16.38 3.80 -19.61
N TRP A 142 16.35 5.12 -19.40
CA TRP A 142 15.09 5.88 -19.48
C TRP A 142 14.60 6.05 -20.93
N LYS A 143 15.52 6.27 -21.89
CA LYS A 143 15.14 6.37 -23.32
C LYS A 143 14.56 5.06 -23.83
N GLY A 144 14.99 3.93 -23.26
CA GLY A 144 14.45 2.60 -23.53
C GLY A 144 13.15 2.24 -22.81
N LEU A 145 12.53 3.16 -22.06
CA LEU A 145 11.20 2.95 -21.50
C LEU A 145 10.12 3.22 -22.55
N GLU A 146 9.00 2.50 -22.44
CA GLU A 146 7.85 2.70 -23.30
C GLU A 146 7.14 4.02 -22.95
N SER A 147 6.95 4.86 -23.96
CA SER A 147 6.31 6.17 -23.84
C SER A 147 4.84 6.16 -24.22
N HIS A 148 4.39 5.19 -25.02
CA HIS A 148 3.05 5.18 -25.65
C HIS A 148 2.69 6.51 -26.31
N ILE A 149 3.68 7.16 -26.95
CA ILE A 149 3.52 8.49 -27.53
C ILE A 149 2.52 8.48 -28.69
N GLY A 150 2.43 7.37 -29.45
CA GLY A 150 1.48 7.22 -30.55
C GLY A 150 0.03 7.17 -30.06
N GLU A 151 -0.21 6.39 -29.00
CA GLU A 151 -1.52 6.26 -28.37
C GLU A 151 -1.93 7.54 -27.64
N LEU A 152 -1.00 8.17 -26.92
CA LEU A 152 -1.21 9.47 -26.27
C LEU A 152 -1.52 10.57 -27.27
N LYS A 153 -0.85 10.59 -28.42
CA LYS A 153 -1.11 11.56 -29.50
C LYS A 153 -2.48 11.38 -30.14
N SER A 154 -3.04 10.17 -30.06
CA SER A 154 -4.39 9.88 -30.54
C SER A 154 -5.49 10.34 -29.58
N ASP A 155 -5.17 10.56 -28.30
CA ASP A 155 -6.05 11.20 -27.32
C ASP A 155 -5.81 12.72 -27.33
N THR A 156 -6.62 13.44 -28.11
CA THR A 156 -6.47 14.89 -28.32
C THR A 156 -6.33 15.67 -27.03
N LYS A 157 -7.17 15.37 -26.02
CA LYS A 157 -7.18 16.13 -24.76
C LYS A 157 -5.89 15.90 -23.98
N ARG A 158 -5.50 14.64 -23.76
CA ARG A 158 -4.25 14.34 -23.03
C ARG A 158 -3.03 14.86 -23.78
N TRP A 159 -3.06 14.81 -25.11
CA TRP A 159 -1.97 15.31 -25.93
C TRP A 159 -1.79 16.83 -25.83
N GLU A 160 -2.88 17.59 -25.87
CA GLU A 160 -2.87 19.05 -25.66
C GLU A 160 -2.32 19.42 -24.28
N GLU A 161 -2.71 18.68 -23.23
CA GLU A 161 -2.17 18.85 -21.89
C GLU A 161 -0.66 18.58 -21.84
N ILE A 162 -0.18 17.51 -22.49
CA ILE A 162 1.27 17.19 -22.58
C ILE A 162 2.03 18.28 -23.33
N MET A 163 1.51 18.75 -24.47
CA MET A 163 2.14 19.82 -25.26
C MET A 163 2.25 21.12 -24.45
N LEU A 164 1.19 21.49 -23.74
CA LEU A 164 1.18 22.68 -22.89
C LEU A 164 2.22 22.57 -21.76
N GLN A 165 2.26 21.42 -21.08
CA GLN A 165 3.22 21.17 -20.01
C GLN A 165 4.68 21.13 -20.52
N ALA A 166 4.91 20.54 -21.69
CA ALA A 166 6.24 20.49 -22.31
C ALA A 166 6.73 21.89 -22.66
N ARG A 167 5.89 22.69 -23.31
CA ARG A 167 6.20 24.08 -23.65
C ARG A 167 6.51 24.91 -22.40
N ALA A 168 5.70 24.76 -21.35
CA ALA A 168 5.94 25.42 -20.08
C ALA A 168 7.30 25.01 -19.48
N GLY A 169 7.61 23.71 -19.42
CA GLY A 169 8.88 23.21 -18.89
C GLY A 169 10.11 23.73 -19.65
N VAL A 170 10.06 23.72 -20.99
CA VAL A 170 11.13 24.24 -21.86
C VAL A 170 11.34 25.74 -21.65
N GLU A 171 10.26 26.51 -21.62
CA GLU A 171 10.31 27.97 -21.42
C GLU A 171 10.86 28.32 -20.03
N PHE A 172 10.35 27.67 -18.98
CA PHE A 172 10.75 27.92 -17.59
C PHE A 172 12.23 27.64 -17.36
N THR A 173 12.77 26.62 -18.02
CA THR A 173 14.17 26.21 -17.89
C THR A 173 15.10 26.88 -18.90
N LYS A 174 14.55 27.59 -19.90
CA LYS A 174 15.29 28.11 -21.05
C LYS A 174 16.10 27.02 -21.76
N ALA A 175 15.52 25.84 -21.87
CA ALA A 175 16.18 24.65 -22.40
C ALA A 175 16.36 24.66 -23.93
N GLY A 176 15.74 25.61 -24.63
CA GLY A 176 15.78 25.72 -26.09
C GLY A 176 14.66 24.92 -26.78
N ALA A 177 14.20 25.42 -27.92
CA ALA A 177 13.08 24.82 -28.66
C ALA A 177 13.41 23.42 -29.21
N GLU A 178 14.68 23.14 -29.44
CA GLU A 178 15.21 21.85 -29.87
C GLU A 178 14.94 20.71 -28.87
N ARG A 179 14.73 21.04 -27.59
CA ARG A 179 14.42 20.05 -26.54
C ARG A 179 12.93 19.76 -26.36
N MET A 180 12.07 20.33 -27.21
CA MET A 180 10.61 20.15 -27.10
C MET A 180 10.19 18.69 -27.25
N GLU A 181 10.72 17.98 -28.25
CA GLU A 181 10.39 16.55 -28.46
C GLU A 181 10.83 15.70 -27.27
N GLU A 182 12.01 15.99 -26.73
CA GLU A 182 12.52 15.33 -25.52
C GLU A 182 11.61 15.59 -24.32
N ALA A 183 11.18 16.84 -24.12
CA ALA A 183 10.28 17.24 -23.04
C ALA A 183 8.92 16.53 -23.12
N MET A 184 8.36 16.42 -24.33
CA MET A 184 7.11 15.69 -24.56
C MET A 184 7.29 14.20 -24.27
N ARG A 185 8.39 13.58 -24.74
CA ARG A 185 8.70 12.19 -24.44
C ARG A 185 8.83 11.95 -22.93
N TRP A 186 9.49 12.85 -22.20
CA TRP A 186 9.61 12.77 -20.75
C TRP A 186 8.26 12.74 -20.04
N LEU A 187 7.33 13.62 -20.41
CA LEU A 187 5.99 13.64 -19.83
C LEU A 187 5.21 12.36 -20.14
N CYS A 188 5.35 11.84 -21.36
CA CYS A 188 4.76 10.56 -21.75
C CYS A 188 5.32 9.42 -20.87
N VAL A 189 6.65 9.32 -20.74
CA VAL A 189 7.32 8.32 -19.87
C VAL A 189 6.88 8.46 -18.42
N LEU A 190 6.83 9.68 -17.87
CA LEU A 190 6.37 9.92 -16.50
C LEU A 190 4.91 9.47 -16.31
N SER A 191 4.06 9.58 -17.33
CA SER A 191 2.65 9.18 -17.24
C SER A 191 2.44 7.66 -17.16
N THR A 192 3.34 6.87 -17.75
CA THR A 192 3.22 5.41 -17.88
C THR A 192 4.22 4.61 -17.05
N ASN A 193 5.34 5.20 -16.61
CA ASN A 193 6.42 4.48 -15.93
C ASN A 193 6.68 4.96 -14.49
N ALA A 194 6.05 6.05 -14.05
CA ALA A 194 6.27 6.58 -12.72
C ALA A 194 5.40 5.87 -11.66
N PHE A 195 5.99 5.63 -10.51
CA PHE A 195 5.38 5.05 -9.32
C PHE A 195 4.86 6.13 -8.39
N ARG A 196 3.75 5.85 -7.71
CA ARG A 196 3.29 6.68 -6.59
C ARG A 196 4.15 6.37 -5.37
N ILE A 197 4.74 7.40 -4.77
CA ILE A 197 5.42 7.26 -3.48
C ILE A 197 4.34 7.21 -2.40
N THR A 198 4.43 6.25 -1.51
CA THR A 198 3.55 6.12 -0.35
C THR A 198 4.33 6.22 0.95
N LEU A 199 3.73 6.82 1.96
CA LEU A 199 4.20 6.72 3.34
C LEU A 199 3.94 5.31 3.91
N PRO A 200 4.47 4.97 5.10
CA PRO A 200 4.26 3.66 5.70
C PRO A 200 2.77 3.30 5.85
N ASP A 201 1.89 4.26 6.12
CA ASP A 201 0.44 4.07 6.20
C ASP A 201 -0.27 3.86 4.83
N ASN A 202 0.50 3.75 3.74
CA ASN A 202 0.08 3.74 2.34
C ASN A 202 -0.48 5.09 1.81
N THR A 203 -0.38 6.18 2.57
CA THR A 203 -0.81 7.50 2.08
C THR A 203 0.04 7.92 0.88
N PRO A 204 -0.55 8.21 -0.29
CA PRO A 204 0.20 8.70 -1.44
C PRO A 204 0.70 10.12 -1.16
N VAL A 205 1.98 10.37 -1.45
CA VAL A 205 2.62 11.67 -1.16
C VAL A 205 3.50 12.20 -2.28
N GLY A 206 3.66 11.46 -3.37
CA GLY A 206 4.58 11.87 -4.40
C GLY A 206 4.73 10.92 -5.58
N LEU A 207 5.73 11.22 -6.40
CA LEU A 207 6.04 10.53 -7.64
C LEU A 207 7.51 10.09 -7.66
N CYS A 208 7.74 8.84 -8.05
CA CYS A 208 9.06 8.25 -8.19
C CYS A 208 9.25 7.69 -9.60
N LEU A 209 10.37 7.97 -10.25
CA LEU A 209 10.77 7.29 -11.48
C LEU A 209 12.07 6.52 -11.25
N SER A 210 12.05 5.24 -11.61
CA SER A 210 13.22 4.39 -11.73
C SER A 210 13.05 3.51 -12.97
N PRO A 211 13.89 3.68 -14.01
CA PRO A 211 13.86 2.82 -15.18
C PRO A 211 14.06 1.34 -14.83
N THR A 212 14.88 1.03 -13.83
CA THR A 212 15.08 -0.33 -13.34
C THR A 212 13.77 -0.95 -12.85
N LEU A 213 13.02 -0.26 -12.00
CA LEU A 213 11.74 -0.77 -11.48
C LEU A 213 10.64 -0.78 -12.54
N ALA A 214 10.61 0.22 -13.44
CA ALA A 214 9.60 0.36 -14.48
C ALA A 214 9.60 -0.78 -15.52
N ARG A 215 10.63 -1.64 -15.53
CA ARG A 215 10.69 -2.83 -16.38
C ARG A 215 9.87 -4.02 -15.87
N ALA A 216 9.43 -4.01 -14.61
CA ALA A 216 8.56 -5.07 -14.10
C ALA A 216 7.18 -4.93 -14.76
N ASN A 217 6.75 -5.96 -15.50
CA ASN A 217 5.46 -5.96 -16.19
C ASN A 217 4.28 -6.07 -15.21
N HIS A 218 3.08 -5.83 -15.72
CA HIS A 218 1.86 -5.94 -14.95
C HIS A 218 1.31 -7.36 -14.86
N SER A 219 0.85 -7.74 -13.66
CA SER A 219 -0.15 -8.81 -13.47
C SER A 219 -1.16 -8.39 -12.40
N CYS A 220 -2.44 -8.76 -12.56
CA CYS A 220 -3.44 -8.67 -11.46
C CYS A 220 -3.24 -9.77 -10.40
N THR A 221 -2.23 -10.64 -10.59
CA THR A 221 -1.71 -11.65 -9.66
C THR A 221 -0.20 -11.45 -9.52
N PRO A 222 0.23 -10.30 -8.99
CA PRO A 222 1.65 -9.96 -8.94
C PRO A 222 2.42 -10.95 -8.06
N ASN A 223 3.69 -11.19 -8.39
CA ASN A 223 4.59 -12.00 -7.57
C ASN A 223 5.61 -11.13 -6.80
N ALA A 224 5.61 -9.82 -7.06
CA ALA A 224 6.42 -8.84 -6.33
C ALA A 224 5.64 -7.55 -6.07
N PHE A 225 6.14 -6.74 -5.13
CA PHE A 225 5.55 -5.47 -4.73
C PHE A 225 6.65 -4.45 -4.40
N ILE A 226 6.29 -3.18 -4.51
CA ILE A 226 7.19 -2.06 -4.24
C ILE A 226 6.87 -1.46 -2.87
N VAL A 227 7.91 -1.21 -2.07
CA VAL A 227 7.81 -0.47 -0.79
C VAL A 227 8.73 0.72 -0.81
N PHE A 228 8.20 1.84 -0.33
CA PHE A 228 8.95 3.04 -0.04
C PHE A 228 9.26 3.10 1.46
N ASP A 229 10.53 3.29 1.79
CA ASP A 229 10.97 3.60 3.15
C ASP A 229 11.81 4.87 3.10
N SER A 230 11.14 6.00 3.37
CA SER A 230 11.70 7.33 3.16
C SER A 230 12.15 7.50 1.71
N ARG A 231 13.44 7.76 1.44
CA ARG A 231 13.98 7.84 0.07
C ARG A 231 14.23 6.47 -0.57
N ASN A 232 14.32 5.41 0.22
CA ASN A 232 14.67 4.11 -0.28
C ASN A 232 13.46 3.46 -0.94
N VAL A 233 13.71 2.74 -2.03
CA VAL A 233 12.68 1.95 -2.71
C VAL A 233 13.15 0.53 -2.80
N SER A 234 12.29 -0.41 -2.43
CA SER A 234 12.59 -1.84 -2.53
C SER A 234 11.51 -2.57 -3.31
N LEU A 235 11.94 -3.51 -4.16
CA LEU A 235 11.08 -4.50 -4.78
C LEU A 235 11.28 -5.82 -4.03
N ARG A 236 10.19 -6.42 -3.56
CA ARG A 236 10.21 -7.62 -2.71
C ARG A 236 9.25 -8.67 -3.23
N ALA A 237 9.57 -9.94 -2.99
CA ALA A 237 8.76 -11.06 -3.41
C ALA A 237 7.51 -11.22 -2.52
N LEU A 238 6.33 -11.40 -3.13
CA LEU A 238 5.06 -11.72 -2.48
C LEU A 238 4.88 -13.23 -2.27
N ARG A 239 5.38 -14.02 -3.21
CA ARG A 239 5.29 -15.48 -3.25
C ARG A 239 6.64 -16.07 -3.69
N PRO A 240 6.84 -17.39 -3.66
CA PRO A 240 8.03 -17.97 -4.26
C PRO A 240 8.14 -17.59 -5.75
N ILE A 241 9.34 -17.19 -6.17
CA ILE A 241 9.66 -16.86 -7.58
C ILE A 241 10.80 -17.77 -8.01
N LYS A 242 10.61 -18.54 -9.07
CA LYS A 242 11.68 -19.44 -9.58
C LYS A 242 12.74 -18.61 -10.31
N LYS A 243 13.97 -19.14 -10.36
CA LYS A 243 14.97 -18.61 -11.28
C LYS A 243 14.39 -18.53 -12.70
N ASP A 244 14.67 -17.43 -13.38
CA ASP A 244 14.22 -17.10 -14.74
C ASP A 244 12.68 -16.90 -14.89
N GLU A 245 11.93 -16.94 -13.78
CA GLU A 245 10.52 -16.53 -13.76
C GLU A 245 10.40 -15.00 -13.89
N GLU A 246 9.47 -14.55 -14.75
CA GLU A 246 9.18 -13.13 -14.91
C GLU A 246 8.60 -12.52 -13.61
N ILE A 247 9.08 -11.33 -13.28
CA ILE A 247 8.67 -10.57 -12.11
C ILE A 247 7.58 -9.59 -12.52
N PHE A 248 6.42 -9.75 -11.89
CA PHE A 248 5.23 -8.92 -12.10
C PHE A 248 4.88 -8.12 -10.86
N ILE A 249 4.56 -6.85 -11.08
CA ILE A 249 3.95 -5.96 -10.08
C ILE A 249 2.52 -5.60 -10.52
N SER A 250 1.72 -5.04 -9.61
CA SER A 250 0.42 -4.46 -10.00
C SER A 250 0.58 -2.97 -10.33
N TYR A 251 0.04 -2.53 -11.46
CA TYR A 251 0.05 -1.11 -11.88
C TYR A 251 -1.20 -0.35 -11.43
N ILE A 252 -2.18 -1.10 -10.93
CA ILE A 252 -3.52 -0.69 -10.54
C ILE A 252 -3.88 -1.37 -9.23
N ASP A 253 -5.04 -1.06 -8.67
CA ASP A 253 -5.62 -1.87 -7.60
C ASP A 253 -6.11 -3.22 -8.19
N PRO A 254 -5.52 -4.36 -7.80
CA PRO A 254 -5.94 -5.66 -8.32
C PRO A 254 -7.25 -6.15 -7.67
N THR A 255 -7.74 -5.50 -6.61
CA THR A 255 -8.96 -5.91 -5.87
C THR A 255 -10.26 -5.48 -6.56
N GLU A 256 -10.18 -4.50 -7.46
CA GLU A 256 -11.27 -4.05 -8.32
C GLU A 256 -11.79 -5.15 -9.25
N ASP A 257 -13.00 -4.99 -9.79
CA ASP A 257 -13.60 -5.98 -10.71
C ASP A 257 -12.87 -6.06 -12.07
N LEU A 258 -13.10 -7.12 -12.84
CA LEU A 258 -12.43 -7.31 -14.14
C LEU A 258 -12.64 -6.13 -15.09
N ALA A 259 -13.84 -5.57 -15.16
CA ALA A 259 -14.17 -4.51 -16.09
C ALA A 259 -13.40 -3.23 -15.73
N GLN A 260 -13.35 -2.88 -14.44
CA GLN A 260 -12.63 -1.72 -13.94
C GLN A 260 -11.12 -1.91 -14.08
N ARG A 261 -10.58 -3.09 -13.76
CA ARG A 261 -9.16 -3.40 -13.98
C ARG A 261 -8.76 -3.23 -15.44
N GLN A 262 -9.51 -3.84 -16.37
CA GLN A 262 -9.23 -3.74 -17.80
C GLN A 262 -9.42 -2.31 -18.33
N SER A 263 -10.43 -1.59 -17.85
CA SER A 263 -10.68 -0.20 -18.21
C SER A 263 -9.50 0.69 -17.83
N THR A 264 -9.04 0.62 -16.57
CA THR A 264 -7.89 1.40 -16.09
C THR A 264 -6.61 1.05 -16.84
N LEU A 265 -6.34 -0.23 -17.11
CA LEU A 265 -5.15 -0.64 -17.87
C LEU A 265 -5.18 -0.16 -19.32
N LYS A 266 -6.31 -0.26 -20.00
CA LYS A 266 -6.47 0.25 -21.38
C LYS A 266 -6.33 1.77 -21.44
N GLN A 267 -6.97 2.49 -20.52
CA GLN A 267 -6.97 3.96 -20.53
C GLN A 267 -5.59 4.54 -20.16
N ARG A 268 -4.90 3.95 -19.19
CA ARG A 268 -3.64 4.51 -18.66
C ARG A 268 -2.39 3.93 -19.30
N TYR A 269 -2.40 2.63 -19.60
CA TYR A 269 -1.23 1.87 -20.04
C TYR A 269 -1.42 1.20 -21.42
N PHE A 270 -2.56 1.43 -22.08
CA PHE A 270 -2.79 1.06 -23.48
C PHE A 270 -2.71 -0.44 -23.79
N PHE A 271 -2.91 -1.31 -22.81
CA PHE A 271 -2.93 -2.77 -23.03
C PHE A 271 -4.12 -3.46 -22.34
N THR A 272 -4.40 -4.69 -22.78
CA THR A 272 -5.40 -5.58 -22.17
C THR A 272 -4.67 -6.67 -21.40
N CYS A 273 -4.96 -6.81 -20.10
CA CYS A 273 -4.30 -7.83 -19.28
C CYS A 273 -4.85 -9.23 -19.59
N LYS A 274 -3.95 -10.21 -19.73
CA LYS A 274 -4.28 -11.63 -19.96
C LYS A 274 -3.66 -12.54 -18.88
N CYS A 275 -3.51 -12.02 -17.66
CA CYS A 275 -3.07 -12.86 -16.53
C CYS A 275 -4.18 -13.85 -16.15
N THR A 276 -3.83 -14.91 -15.40
CA THR A 276 -4.74 -15.98 -14.99
C THR A 276 -6.02 -15.46 -14.34
N ARG A 277 -5.91 -14.47 -13.44
CA ARG A 277 -7.07 -13.83 -12.81
C ARG A 277 -7.99 -13.10 -13.79
N CYS A 278 -7.43 -12.47 -14.81
CA CYS A 278 -8.22 -11.77 -15.82
C CYS A 278 -8.85 -12.73 -16.84
N ASP A 279 -8.12 -13.77 -17.22
CA ASP A 279 -8.58 -14.79 -18.16
C ASP A 279 -9.70 -15.65 -17.55
N GLY A 280 -9.54 -16.04 -16.28
CA GLY A 280 -10.55 -16.78 -15.51
C GLY A 280 -11.67 -15.92 -14.92
N ASN A 281 -11.62 -14.58 -15.06
CA ASN A 281 -12.54 -13.63 -14.42
C ASN A 281 -12.73 -13.92 -12.91
N GLU A 282 -11.64 -14.22 -12.22
CA GLU A 282 -11.71 -14.70 -10.84
C GLU A 282 -12.10 -13.57 -9.87
N ASN A 283 -13.02 -13.88 -8.96
CA ASN A 283 -13.33 -13.03 -7.81
C ASN A 283 -12.31 -13.22 -6.67
N ALA A 284 -12.45 -12.46 -5.58
CA ALA A 284 -11.50 -12.49 -4.46
C ALA A 284 -11.33 -13.90 -3.84
N TYR A 285 -12.41 -14.65 -3.66
CA TYR A 285 -12.35 -15.99 -3.06
C TYR A 285 -11.70 -17.02 -4.00
N GLU A 286 -12.03 -16.97 -5.28
CA GLU A 286 -11.43 -17.84 -6.30
C GLU A 286 -9.93 -17.59 -6.45
N HIS A 287 -9.56 -16.31 -6.53
CA HIS A 287 -8.17 -15.88 -6.59
C HIS A 287 -7.39 -16.33 -5.34
N PHE A 288 -7.96 -16.13 -4.15
CA PHE A 288 -7.38 -16.60 -2.89
C PHE A 288 -7.11 -18.10 -2.92
N LEU A 289 -8.11 -18.92 -3.25
CA LEU A 289 -7.99 -20.39 -3.30
C LEU A 289 -6.95 -20.85 -4.33
N ARG A 290 -6.82 -20.15 -5.47
CA ARG A 290 -5.78 -20.46 -6.45
C ARG A 290 -4.39 -20.13 -5.92
N CYS A 291 -4.20 -18.98 -5.30
CA CYS A 291 -2.92 -18.63 -4.66
C CYS A 291 -2.50 -19.65 -3.60
N GLN A 292 -3.44 -20.16 -2.79
CA GLN A 292 -3.14 -21.22 -1.82
C GLN A 292 -2.60 -22.50 -2.46
N LYS A 293 -3.04 -22.83 -3.68
CA LYS A 293 -2.57 -24.00 -4.43
C LYS A 293 -1.22 -23.77 -5.13
N GLU A 294 -1.05 -22.59 -5.72
CA GLU A 294 0.12 -22.27 -6.56
C GLU A 294 1.35 -21.86 -5.75
N ASP A 295 1.16 -21.11 -4.67
CA ASP A 295 2.26 -20.52 -3.92
C ASP A 295 2.97 -21.55 -3.05
N ALA A 296 2.43 -22.78 -2.96
CA ALA A 296 2.93 -23.89 -2.14
C ALA A 296 3.51 -23.36 -0.84
N TYR A 297 2.72 -22.51 -0.15
CA TYR A 297 3.08 -22.05 1.18
C TYR A 297 3.48 -23.31 1.93
N ASP A 298 4.69 -23.30 2.50
CA ASP A 298 5.02 -24.29 3.52
C ASP A 298 3.80 -24.31 4.42
N ASN A 299 3.09 -25.44 4.46
CA ASN A 299 1.93 -25.68 5.31
C ASN A 299 2.43 -25.74 6.77
N ASP A 300 3.28 -24.79 7.15
CA ASP A 300 3.69 -24.56 8.51
C ASP A 300 2.44 -24.04 9.20
N ALA A 301 1.68 -25.00 9.70
CA ALA A 301 0.47 -24.84 10.47
C ALA A 301 0.82 -24.09 11.76
N GLY A 302 1.07 -22.79 11.69
CA GLY A 302 1.56 -22.05 12.85
C GLY A 302 2.23 -20.71 12.63
N GLY A 303 2.05 -20.06 11.48
CA GLY A 303 2.43 -18.66 11.38
C GLY A 303 1.74 -17.84 12.48
N ARG A 304 2.43 -16.87 13.10
CA ARG A 304 1.86 -16.12 14.24
C ARG A 304 0.51 -15.47 13.95
N ILE A 305 0.24 -15.14 12.68
CA ILE A 305 -1.03 -14.60 12.22
C ILE A 305 -2.23 -15.54 12.45
N ASP A 306 -1.99 -16.86 12.54
CA ASP A 306 -3.03 -17.86 12.86
C ASP A 306 -3.60 -17.66 14.27
N GLY A 307 -2.85 -17.02 15.16
CA GLY A 307 -3.35 -16.60 16.47
C GLY A 307 -4.52 -15.61 16.35
N LEU A 308 -4.50 -14.73 15.34
CA LEU A 308 -5.61 -13.80 15.08
C LEU A 308 -6.76 -14.47 14.33
N TYR A 309 -6.47 -15.26 13.30
CA TYR A 309 -7.49 -16.00 12.55
C TYR A 309 -6.89 -17.25 11.90
N PRO A 310 -7.30 -18.47 12.30
CA PRO A 310 -6.67 -19.70 11.81
C PRO A 310 -6.78 -19.86 10.29
N HIS A 311 -5.65 -20.11 9.62
CA HIS A 311 -5.61 -20.25 8.16
C HIS A 311 -6.63 -21.25 7.60
N GLN A 312 -6.83 -22.38 8.26
CA GLN A 312 -7.81 -23.40 7.82
C GLN A 312 -9.25 -22.89 7.82
N GLU A 313 -9.62 -21.99 8.74
CA GLU A 313 -10.95 -21.36 8.77
C GLU A 313 -11.12 -20.38 7.62
N VAL A 314 -10.06 -19.64 7.27
CA VAL A 314 -10.04 -18.74 6.10
C VAL A 314 -10.26 -19.54 4.81
N VAL A 315 -9.55 -20.67 4.63
CA VAL A 315 -9.71 -21.54 3.46
C VAL A 315 -11.13 -22.09 3.37
N LYS A 316 -11.67 -22.64 4.47
CA LYS A 316 -13.06 -23.15 4.51
C LYS A 316 -14.08 -22.06 4.17
N THR A 317 -13.86 -20.83 4.65
CA THR A 317 -14.71 -19.68 4.34
C THR A 317 -14.67 -19.38 2.83
N ALA A 318 -13.49 -19.33 2.23
CA ALA A 318 -13.35 -19.10 0.79
C ALA A 318 -13.99 -20.22 -0.06
N GLU A 319 -13.83 -21.49 0.34
CA GLU A 319 -14.48 -22.64 -0.33
C GLU A 319 -16.01 -22.54 -0.25
N HIS A 320 -16.54 -22.20 0.92
CA HIS A 320 -17.97 -21.99 1.11
C HIS A 320 -18.51 -20.84 0.25
N CYS A 321 -17.85 -19.68 0.26
CA CYS A 321 -18.22 -18.55 -0.57
C CYS A 321 -18.14 -18.87 -2.07
N GLN A 322 -17.10 -19.60 -2.51
CA GLN A 322 -16.98 -20.08 -3.89
C GLN A 322 -18.15 -21.01 -4.25
N ALA A 323 -18.54 -21.93 -3.37
CA ALA A 323 -19.67 -22.83 -3.60
C ALA A 323 -20.98 -22.06 -3.76
N ILE A 324 -21.24 -21.06 -2.91
CA ILE A 324 -22.41 -20.18 -3.04
C ILE A 324 -22.42 -19.47 -4.39
N LEU A 325 -21.29 -18.90 -4.81
CA LEU A 325 -21.18 -18.16 -6.07
C LEU A 325 -21.33 -19.07 -7.29
N LYS A 326 -20.88 -20.33 -7.23
CA LYS A 326 -21.12 -21.32 -8.28
C LYS A 326 -22.61 -21.69 -8.39
N GLN A 327 -23.31 -21.79 -7.26
CA GLN A 327 -24.75 -22.07 -7.25
C GLN A 327 -25.59 -20.86 -7.69
N ASN A 328 -25.14 -19.64 -7.37
CA ASN A 328 -25.85 -18.40 -7.67
C ASN A 328 -24.91 -17.36 -8.33
N PRO A 329 -24.54 -17.53 -9.62
CA PRO A 329 -23.58 -16.65 -10.30
C PRO A 329 -24.02 -15.18 -10.37
N THR A 330 -25.33 -14.91 -10.28
CA THR A 330 -25.90 -13.56 -10.28
C THR A 330 -25.46 -12.74 -9.07
N LEU A 331 -25.10 -13.37 -7.93
CA LEU A 331 -24.60 -12.66 -6.74
C LEU A 331 -23.28 -11.93 -7.00
N ALA A 332 -22.39 -12.52 -7.80
CA ALA A 332 -21.17 -11.85 -8.23
C ALA A 332 -21.46 -10.64 -9.14
N SER A 333 -22.61 -10.63 -9.82
CA SER A 333 -23.04 -9.53 -10.69
C SER A 333 -23.80 -8.43 -9.95
N THR A 334 -24.39 -8.69 -8.79
CA THR A 334 -25.07 -7.69 -7.94
C THR A 334 -24.13 -6.54 -7.54
N SER A 335 -22.83 -6.84 -7.43
CA SER A 335 -21.72 -5.87 -7.33
C SER A 335 -21.72 -4.79 -8.44
N ARG A 336 -22.02 -5.19 -9.69
CA ARG A 336 -21.97 -4.31 -10.88
C ARG A 336 -23.19 -3.39 -11.00
N THR A 337 -24.27 -3.68 -10.28
CA THR A 337 -25.49 -2.86 -10.22
C THR A 337 -25.49 -1.85 -9.08
N THR A 338 -24.33 -1.59 -8.47
CA THR A 338 -24.20 -0.56 -7.45
C THR A 338 -24.69 0.78 -7.99
N SER A 339 -25.57 1.46 -7.23
CA SER A 339 -26.18 2.70 -7.67
C SER A 339 -25.12 3.75 -8.05
N SER A 340 -25.38 4.54 -9.10
CA SER A 340 -24.55 5.70 -9.48
C SER A 340 -24.27 6.63 -8.29
N LYS A 341 -25.18 6.71 -7.32
CA LYS A 341 -25.03 7.47 -6.08
C LYS A 341 -23.92 6.91 -5.17
N THR A 342 -23.89 5.60 -4.92
CA THR A 342 -22.83 4.95 -4.12
C THR A 342 -21.46 5.12 -4.77
N MET A 343 -21.36 4.93 -6.09
CA MET A 343 -20.10 5.16 -6.81
C MET A 343 -19.67 6.63 -6.76
N THR A 344 -20.62 7.57 -6.77
CA THR A 344 -20.32 9.00 -6.59
C THR A 344 -19.86 9.30 -5.17
N LEU A 345 -20.45 8.65 -4.15
CA LEU A 345 -20.06 8.80 -2.75
C LEU A 345 -18.61 8.34 -2.54
N LEU A 346 -18.27 7.13 -3.03
CA LEU A 346 -16.91 6.58 -2.96
C LEU A 346 -15.89 7.43 -3.75
N LYS A 347 -16.30 8.05 -4.86
CA LYS A 347 -15.40 8.90 -5.67
C LYS A 347 -15.14 10.29 -5.08
N LYS A 348 -16.00 10.81 -4.19
CA LYS A 348 -15.90 12.20 -3.70
C LYS A 348 -14.81 12.43 -2.64
N GLY A 349 -14.09 11.39 -2.19
CA GLY A 349 -12.99 11.50 -1.21
C GLY A 349 -13.42 12.11 0.13
N HIS A 350 -12.45 12.44 0.98
CA HIS A 350 -12.60 12.97 2.37
C HIS A 350 -13.18 14.39 2.47
N ALA A 351 -13.95 14.88 1.50
CA ALA A 351 -14.65 16.15 1.68
C ALA A 351 -15.59 16.02 2.89
N ILE A 352 -15.40 16.86 3.92
CA ILE A 352 -16.20 16.87 5.15
C ILE A 352 -17.67 17.08 4.77
N GLN A 353 -18.43 15.98 4.81
CA GLN A 353 -19.87 15.98 4.60
C GLN A 353 -20.53 15.74 5.94
N GLN A 354 -21.39 16.68 6.33
CA GLN A 354 -22.32 16.52 7.44
C GLN A 354 -23.17 15.29 7.09
N ASN A 355 -22.99 14.17 7.82
CA ASN A 355 -23.63 12.85 7.66
C ASN A 355 -22.90 11.78 6.79
N ARG A 356 -21.60 11.93 6.48
CA ARG A 356 -20.86 10.92 5.68
C ARG A 356 -21.01 9.47 6.17
N ILE A 357 -20.93 9.23 7.49
CA ILE A 357 -21.02 7.88 8.06
C ILE A 357 -22.41 7.27 7.79
N SER A 358 -23.49 8.02 8.05
CA SER A 358 -24.86 7.57 7.75
C SER A 358 -25.06 7.25 6.26
N ASP A 359 -24.56 8.12 5.36
CA ASP A 359 -24.66 7.90 3.91
C ASP A 359 -23.93 6.61 3.47
N LEU A 360 -22.77 6.32 4.07
CA LEU A 360 -22.00 5.10 3.81
C LEU A 360 -22.70 3.85 4.37
N LEU A 361 -23.29 3.92 5.57
CA LEU A 361 -24.08 2.83 6.14
C LEU A 361 -25.32 2.55 5.28
N ALA A 362 -26.00 3.59 4.81
CA ALA A 362 -27.11 3.45 3.87
C ALA A 362 -26.70 2.82 2.53
N ALA A 363 -25.45 3.03 2.09
CA ALA A 363 -24.89 2.41 0.89
C ALA A 363 -24.66 0.89 1.02
N VAL A 364 -24.63 0.33 2.23
CA VAL A 364 -24.55 -1.12 2.46
C VAL A 364 -25.91 -1.81 2.26
N LYS A 365 -27.03 -1.10 2.47
CA LYS A 365 -28.38 -1.67 2.39
C LYS A 365 -28.71 -2.37 1.06
N PRO A 366 -28.36 -1.81 -0.13
CA PRO A 366 -28.55 -2.51 -1.40
C PRO A 366 -27.75 -3.81 -1.55
N LEU A 367 -26.75 -4.05 -0.69
CA LEU A 367 -25.89 -5.24 -0.68
C LEU A 367 -26.41 -6.34 0.27
N SER A 368 -27.67 -6.27 0.70
CA SER A 368 -28.29 -7.23 1.62
C SER A 368 -28.16 -8.69 1.17
N SER A 369 -28.21 -8.96 -0.14
CA SER A 369 -28.00 -10.30 -0.70
C SER A 369 -26.57 -10.81 -0.49
N LEU A 370 -25.56 -9.93 -0.56
CA LEU A 370 -24.18 -10.30 -0.24
C LEU A 370 -24.01 -10.52 1.27
N ASN A 371 -24.63 -9.67 2.09
CA ASN A 371 -24.61 -9.80 3.55
C ASN A 371 -25.20 -11.14 4.01
N ALA A 372 -26.38 -11.50 3.50
CA ALA A 372 -27.06 -12.77 3.82
C ALA A 372 -26.22 -14.00 3.48
N ASN A 373 -25.34 -13.90 2.48
CA ASN A 373 -24.46 -14.98 2.03
C ASN A 373 -23.01 -14.82 2.53
N LYS A 374 -22.73 -13.83 3.39
CA LYS A 374 -21.40 -13.50 3.92
C LYS A 374 -20.33 -13.25 2.84
N LEU A 375 -20.74 -12.70 1.69
CA LEU A 375 -19.87 -12.43 0.54
C LEU A 375 -19.19 -11.05 0.64
N PHE A 376 -18.54 -10.78 1.76
CA PHE A 376 -18.01 -9.45 2.11
C PHE A 376 -16.78 -9.00 1.29
N ALA A 377 -15.97 -9.93 0.78
CA ALA A 377 -14.80 -9.60 -0.04
C ALA A 377 -15.14 -9.20 -1.50
N LEU A 378 -16.42 -9.15 -1.87
CA LEU A 378 -16.84 -8.70 -3.21
C LEU A 378 -17.09 -7.18 -3.22
N PRO A 379 -16.62 -6.46 -4.25
CA PRO A 379 -16.87 -5.02 -4.36
C PRO A 379 -18.38 -4.72 -4.44
N PRO A 380 -18.84 -3.52 -4.04
CA PRO A 380 -18.08 -2.43 -3.44
C PRO A 380 -17.97 -2.54 -1.91
N TYR A 381 -18.26 -3.71 -1.32
CA TYR A 381 -18.38 -3.87 0.13
C TYR A 381 -17.07 -3.50 0.87
N PRO A 382 -15.87 -3.97 0.45
CA PRO A 382 -14.61 -3.56 1.07
C PRO A 382 -14.34 -2.06 0.95
N GLN A 383 -14.68 -1.44 -0.19
CA GLN A 383 -14.52 0.00 -0.41
C GLN A 383 -15.40 0.82 0.54
N ILE A 384 -16.67 0.42 0.71
CA ILE A 384 -17.58 1.11 1.65
C ILE A 384 -17.07 0.99 3.09
N LEU A 385 -16.66 -0.21 3.52
CA LEU A 385 -16.12 -0.41 4.87
C LEU A 385 -14.84 0.39 5.13
N HIS A 386 -13.96 0.48 4.13
CA HIS A 386 -12.75 1.30 4.21
C HIS A 386 -13.10 2.78 4.43
N GLU A 387 -14.08 3.30 3.69
CA GLU A 387 -14.54 4.68 3.85
C GLU A 387 -15.26 4.91 5.19
N ILE A 388 -16.01 3.92 5.71
CA ILE A 388 -16.62 3.99 7.04
C ILE A 388 -15.53 4.07 8.11
N TYR A 389 -14.49 3.24 8.01
CA TYR A 389 -13.34 3.27 8.91
C TYR A 389 -12.69 4.66 8.90
N LEU A 390 -12.38 5.21 7.71
CA LEU A 390 -11.75 6.53 7.60
C LEU A 390 -12.64 7.65 8.16
N ALA A 391 -13.94 7.61 7.87
CA ALA A 391 -14.88 8.59 8.37
C ALA A 391 -15.02 8.56 9.90
N ASN A 392 -14.94 7.37 10.53
CA ASN A 392 -14.91 7.26 11.99
C ASN A 392 -13.60 7.81 12.58
N ILE A 393 -12.45 7.59 11.94
CA ILE A 393 -11.18 8.20 12.36
C ILE A 393 -11.26 9.73 12.29
N ASP A 394 -11.80 10.28 11.19
CA ASP A 394 -12.00 11.73 11.03
C ASP A 394 -12.96 12.30 12.08
N ALA A 395 -13.95 11.50 12.51
CA ALA A 395 -14.88 11.82 13.58
C ALA A 395 -14.35 11.57 15.00
N GLN A 396 -13.11 11.07 15.13
CA GLN A 396 -12.49 10.68 16.41
C GLN A 396 -13.31 9.64 17.19
N THR A 397 -13.96 8.70 16.48
CA THR A 397 -14.69 7.58 17.06
C THR A 397 -13.88 6.29 16.90
N PHE A 398 -13.11 5.91 17.92
CA PHE A 398 -12.05 4.90 17.79
C PHE A 398 -12.56 3.47 17.94
N THR A 399 -13.54 3.23 18.80
CA THR A 399 -14.20 1.93 18.99
C THR A 399 -14.89 1.43 17.71
N PRO A 400 -15.77 2.21 17.04
CA PRO A 400 -16.34 1.78 15.76
C PRO A 400 -15.29 1.70 14.65
N SER A 401 -14.25 2.54 14.68
CA SER A 401 -13.10 2.42 13.76
C SER A 401 -12.43 1.05 13.90
N LEU A 402 -12.15 0.61 15.13
CA LEU A 402 -11.53 -0.68 15.40
C LEU A 402 -12.41 -1.85 14.98
N ILE A 403 -13.71 -1.84 15.31
CA ILE A 403 -14.66 -2.89 14.90
C ILE A 403 -14.73 -3.00 13.38
N THR A 404 -14.90 -1.85 12.69
CA THR A 404 -14.97 -1.81 11.22
C THR A 404 -13.69 -2.33 10.60
N LEU A 405 -12.53 -1.95 11.15
CA LEU A 405 -11.24 -2.34 10.63
C LEU A 405 -10.92 -3.83 10.86
N LEU A 406 -11.28 -4.37 12.03
CA LEU A 406 -11.19 -5.80 12.32
C LEU A 406 -12.08 -6.60 11.36
N PHE A 407 -13.33 -6.16 11.16
CA PHE A 407 -14.24 -6.81 10.22
C PHE A 407 -13.71 -6.78 8.79
N LEU A 408 -13.27 -5.61 8.31
CA LEU A 408 -12.66 -5.45 6.99
C LEU A 408 -11.44 -6.37 6.84
N PHE A 409 -10.57 -6.44 7.84
CA PHE A 409 -9.39 -7.29 7.79
C PHE A 409 -9.77 -8.79 7.69
N ILE A 410 -10.58 -9.27 8.63
CA ILE A 410 -10.94 -10.69 8.80
C ILE A 410 -11.79 -11.21 7.64
N HIS A 411 -12.72 -10.39 7.13
CA HIS A 411 -13.72 -10.82 6.15
C HIS A 411 -13.46 -10.35 4.72
N CYS A 412 -12.52 -9.43 4.50
CA CYS A 412 -12.20 -8.91 3.16
C CYS A 412 -10.69 -9.01 2.85
N ASP A 413 -9.83 -8.37 3.63
CA ASP A 413 -8.40 -8.21 3.27
C ASP A 413 -7.68 -9.55 3.14
N VAL A 414 -8.02 -10.55 3.97
CA VAL A 414 -7.43 -11.89 3.87
C VAL A 414 -7.68 -12.57 2.52
N PHE A 415 -8.79 -12.26 1.85
CA PHE A 415 -9.15 -12.82 0.55
C PHE A 415 -8.66 -11.94 -0.60
N MET A 416 -8.69 -10.62 -0.42
CA MET A 416 -8.22 -9.66 -1.43
C MET A 416 -6.70 -9.66 -1.59
N TYR A 417 -5.97 -9.92 -0.49
CA TYR A 417 -4.52 -9.99 -0.43
C TYR A 417 -4.08 -11.33 0.20
N PRO A 418 -3.98 -12.41 -0.60
CA PRO A 418 -3.78 -13.76 -0.07
C PRO A 418 -2.51 -13.93 0.78
N GLN A 419 -1.45 -13.19 0.45
CA GLN A 419 -0.18 -13.23 1.16
C GLN A 419 -0.29 -12.54 2.55
N PRO A 420 0.05 -13.21 3.67
CA PRO A 420 0.02 -12.60 5.01
C PRO A 420 0.85 -11.31 5.15
N HIS A 421 2.04 -11.29 4.55
CA HIS A 421 2.94 -10.14 4.51
C HIS A 421 2.64 -9.18 3.36
N HIS A 422 1.47 -9.21 2.74
CA HIS A 422 1.12 -8.16 1.79
C HIS A 422 1.13 -6.80 2.53
N PRO A 423 1.77 -5.73 2.00
CA PRO A 423 1.93 -4.47 2.74
C PRO A 423 0.62 -3.88 3.23
N VAL A 424 -0.43 -3.92 2.40
CA VAL A 424 -1.76 -3.44 2.79
C VAL A 424 -2.25 -4.15 4.06
N ARG A 425 -2.07 -5.48 4.16
CA ARG A 425 -2.45 -6.25 5.37
C ARG A 425 -1.60 -5.89 6.57
N VAL A 426 -0.28 -5.75 6.39
CA VAL A 426 0.64 -5.39 7.48
C VAL A 426 0.29 -4.03 8.07
N ILE A 427 -0.01 -3.05 7.21
CA ILE A 427 -0.41 -1.71 7.64
C ILE A 427 -1.79 -1.75 8.31
N ARG A 428 -2.76 -2.52 7.79
CA ARG A 428 -4.07 -2.72 8.44
C ARG A 428 -3.91 -3.30 9.84
N LEU A 429 -3.08 -4.34 10.01
CA LEU A 429 -2.76 -4.93 11.31
C LEU A 429 -2.08 -3.92 12.25
N TYR A 430 -1.16 -3.11 11.75
CA TYR A 430 -0.51 -2.07 12.55
C TYR A 430 -1.51 -1.00 13.02
N THR A 431 -2.40 -0.55 12.14
CA THR A 431 -3.47 0.38 12.49
C THR A 431 -4.41 -0.21 13.55
N ILE A 432 -4.80 -1.48 13.44
CA ILE A 432 -5.56 -2.19 14.48
C ILE A 432 -4.81 -2.16 15.81
N ALA A 433 -3.50 -2.45 15.81
CA ALA A 433 -2.67 -2.39 17.01
C ALA A 433 -2.65 -0.97 17.62
N LYS A 434 -2.49 0.08 16.80
CA LYS A 434 -2.47 1.47 17.27
C LYS A 434 -3.82 1.89 17.85
N LEU A 435 -4.94 1.45 17.26
CA LEU A 435 -6.27 1.67 17.82
C LEU A 435 -6.45 0.95 19.16
N LEU A 436 -6.02 -0.30 19.27
CA LEU A 436 -6.03 -1.03 20.54
C LEU A 436 -5.21 -0.32 21.62
N LYS A 437 -3.99 0.14 21.30
CA LYS A 437 -3.15 0.93 22.22
C LYS A 437 -3.86 2.21 22.68
N HIS A 438 -4.50 2.92 21.74
CA HIS A 438 -5.22 4.15 22.07
C HIS A 438 -6.43 3.88 22.96
N ILE A 439 -7.27 2.92 22.60
CA ILE A 439 -8.47 2.57 23.37
C ILE A 439 -8.09 2.06 24.77
N ALA A 440 -6.99 1.29 24.89
CA ALA A 440 -6.45 0.86 26.18
C ALA A 440 -6.03 2.03 27.10
N SER A 441 -5.79 3.22 26.55
CA SER A 441 -5.44 4.42 27.31
C SER A 441 -6.63 5.26 27.75
N LEU A 442 -7.84 4.95 27.26
CA LEU A 442 -9.06 5.68 27.60
C LEU A 442 -9.54 5.32 29.01
N THR A 443 -10.08 6.31 29.71
CA THR A 443 -10.84 6.09 30.95
C THR A 443 -12.18 5.39 30.64
N PRO A 444 -12.82 4.73 31.63
CA PRO A 444 -14.13 4.11 31.42
C PRO A 444 -15.20 5.08 30.90
N THR A 445 -15.14 6.35 31.31
CA THR A 445 -16.06 7.40 30.85
C THR A 445 -15.81 7.78 29.39
N GLU A 446 -14.55 7.95 29.00
CA GLU A 446 -14.18 8.24 27.60
C GLU A 446 -14.56 7.10 26.66
N LEU A 447 -14.34 5.85 27.09
CA LEU A 447 -14.73 4.66 26.33
C LEU A 447 -16.26 4.58 26.11
N LEU A 448 -17.04 4.89 27.16
CA LEU A 448 -18.50 4.96 27.05
C LEU A 448 -18.94 6.09 26.13
N GLN A 449 -18.30 7.26 26.19
CA GLN A 449 -18.59 8.39 25.33
C GLN A 449 -18.31 8.06 23.85
N ASP A 450 -17.16 7.43 23.57
CA ASP A 450 -16.75 6.98 22.24
C ASP A 450 -17.69 5.92 21.66
N THR A 451 -18.17 4.99 22.50
CA THR A 451 -19.18 3.98 22.09
C THR A 451 -20.55 4.63 21.86
N SER A 452 -20.92 5.62 22.67
CA SER A 452 -22.22 6.29 22.60
C SER A 452 -22.36 7.20 21.38
N SER A 453 -21.26 7.78 20.91
CA SER A 453 -21.22 8.65 19.71
C SER A 453 -21.28 7.87 18.39
N MET A 454 -21.23 6.53 18.45
CA MET A 454 -21.32 5.65 17.28
C MET A 454 -22.66 5.82 16.54
N GLN A 455 -22.57 5.88 15.21
CA GLN A 455 -23.72 5.84 14.30
C GLN A 455 -23.96 4.40 13.82
N THR A 456 -25.23 4.01 13.76
CA THR A 456 -25.70 2.71 13.26
C THR A 456 -26.66 2.92 12.09
N ALA A 457 -26.90 1.87 11.30
CA ALA A 457 -27.81 1.98 10.15
C ALA A 457 -29.24 2.33 10.58
N GLU A 458 -29.88 3.29 9.89
CA GLU A 458 -31.18 3.90 10.23
C GLU A 458 -32.37 2.92 10.38
N THR A 459 -32.21 1.64 10.01
CA THR A 459 -33.25 0.60 10.15
C THR A 459 -33.35 0.00 11.56
N SER A 460 -32.45 0.34 12.48
CA SER A 460 -32.51 -0.10 13.88
C SER A 460 -33.54 0.71 14.68
N SER A 461 -34.44 0.03 15.40
CA SER A 461 -35.26 0.70 16.42
C SER A 461 -34.35 1.35 17.49
N PRO A 462 -34.77 2.43 18.19
CA PRO A 462 -33.96 3.03 19.25
C PRO A 462 -33.53 2.04 20.34
N SER A 463 -34.37 1.02 20.61
CA SER A 463 -34.05 -0.07 21.55
C SER A 463 -32.97 -1.02 21.02
N SER A 464 -32.92 -1.27 19.71
CA SER A 464 -31.87 -2.10 19.10
C SER A 464 -30.53 -1.36 18.98
N ASP A 465 -30.53 -0.06 18.68
CA ASP A 465 -29.31 0.77 18.67
C ASP A 465 -28.65 0.81 20.06
N LEU A 466 -29.45 1.04 21.10
CA LEU A 466 -28.96 1.02 22.48
C LEU A 466 -28.37 -0.34 22.86
N ARG A 467 -29.01 -1.43 22.46
CA ARG A 467 -28.52 -2.79 22.72
C ARG A 467 -27.18 -3.05 22.04
N VAL A 468 -27.00 -2.65 20.78
CA VAL A 468 -25.71 -2.82 20.06
C VAL A 468 -24.60 -2.05 20.77
N LYS A 469 -24.87 -0.81 21.20
CA LYS A 469 -23.92 0.02 21.96
C LYS A 469 -23.54 -0.61 23.30
N GLU A 470 -24.52 -1.18 24.02
CA GLU A 470 -24.26 -1.91 25.27
C GLU A 470 -23.43 -3.18 25.06
N GLU A 471 -23.71 -3.95 24.00
CA GLU A 471 -22.95 -5.16 23.68
C GLU A 471 -21.49 -4.82 23.35
N ILE A 472 -21.26 -3.74 22.59
CA ILE A 472 -19.91 -3.22 22.31
C ILE A 472 -19.20 -2.80 23.59
N ALA A 473 -19.84 -1.96 24.42
CA ALA A 473 -19.23 -1.49 25.66
C ALA A 473 -18.83 -2.66 26.58
N LYS A 474 -19.70 -3.68 26.71
CA LYS A 474 -19.40 -4.89 27.49
C LYS A 474 -18.23 -5.69 26.91
N ALA A 475 -18.16 -5.82 25.59
CA ALA A 475 -17.07 -6.54 24.93
C ALA A 475 -15.71 -5.87 25.17
N PHE A 476 -15.63 -4.53 25.09
CA PHE A 476 -14.40 -3.81 25.40
C PHE A 476 -14.01 -3.87 26.88
N GLN A 477 -14.98 -3.81 27.79
CA GLN A 477 -14.72 -3.92 29.23
C GLN A 477 -14.21 -5.32 29.63
N ALA A 478 -14.62 -6.37 28.92
CA ALA A 478 -14.21 -7.74 29.19
C ALA A 478 -12.83 -8.10 28.60
N MET A 479 -12.35 -7.35 27.61
CA MET A 479 -11.13 -7.64 26.87
C MET A 479 -9.88 -7.07 27.56
N ASP A 480 -8.81 -7.87 27.60
CA ASP A 480 -7.48 -7.35 27.96
C ASP A 480 -6.84 -6.64 26.77
N LEU A 481 -7.14 -5.34 26.61
CA LEU A 481 -6.67 -4.55 25.47
C LEU A 481 -5.14 -4.41 25.39
N ILE A 482 -4.43 -4.54 26.51
CA ILE A 482 -2.96 -4.52 26.53
C ILE A 482 -2.42 -5.85 25.98
N ASN A 483 -3.02 -6.99 26.32
CA ASN A 483 -2.68 -8.28 25.70
C ASN A 483 -3.04 -8.30 24.22
N ALA A 484 -4.22 -7.76 23.86
CA ALA A 484 -4.63 -7.59 22.46
C ALA A 484 -3.61 -6.76 21.67
N PHE A 485 -3.20 -5.60 22.20
CA PHE A 485 -2.15 -4.79 21.59
C PHE A 485 -0.83 -5.57 21.43
N HIS A 486 -0.38 -6.25 22.48
CA HIS A 486 0.87 -7.00 22.47
C HIS A 486 0.88 -8.13 21.43
N VAL A 487 -0.18 -8.94 21.38
CA VAL A 487 -0.35 -10.00 20.36
C VAL A 487 -0.32 -9.40 18.96
N MET A 488 -1.05 -8.31 18.74
CA MET A 488 -1.09 -7.66 17.44
C MET A 488 0.27 -7.13 16.99
N VAL A 489 1.05 -6.45 17.84
CA VAL A 489 2.38 -5.95 17.44
C VAL A 489 3.38 -7.07 17.16
N ILE A 490 3.29 -8.21 17.86
CA ILE A 490 4.11 -9.40 17.57
C ILE A 490 3.79 -9.96 16.17
N ILE A 491 2.50 -10.05 15.82
CA ILE A 491 2.05 -10.49 14.49
C ILE A 491 2.52 -9.50 13.42
N VAL A 492 2.30 -8.20 13.65
CA VAL A 492 2.74 -7.14 12.72
C VAL A 492 4.24 -7.23 12.49
N LEU A 493 5.06 -7.43 13.52
CA LEU A 493 6.52 -7.46 13.38
C LEU A 493 6.98 -8.58 12.45
N THR A 494 6.41 -9.77 12.65
CA THR A 494 6.74 -10.96 11.88
C THR A 494 6.46 -10.75 10.38
N GLU A 495 5.33 -10.12 10.05
CA GLU A 495 4.95 -9.87 8.65
C GLU A 495 5.56 -8.57 8.08
N ALA A 496 5.85 -7.57 8.92
CA ALA A 496 6.55 -6.34 8.58
C ALA A 496 8.00 -6.59 8.16
N GLN A 497 8.70 -7.52 8.82
CA GLN A 497 10.07 -7.89 8.45
C GLN A 497 10.16 -8.48 7.04
N LYS A 498 9.17 -9.29 6.63
CA LYS A 498 9.07 -9.82 5.26
C LYS A 498 8.71 -8.72 4.25
N SER A 499 7.75 -7.87 4.61
CA SER A 499 7.16 -6.90 3.69
C SER A 499 7.99 -5.63 3.51
N HIS A 500 8.45 -5.02 4.59
CA HIS A 500 9.18 -3.75 4.59
C HIS A 500 10.69 -3.96 4.76
N GLY A 501 11.08 -5.08 5.38
CA GLY A 501 12.47 -5.42 5.68
C GLY A 501 12.86 -5.08 7.11
N GLU A 502 13.65 -5.95 7.71
CA GLU A 502 14.13 -5.84 9.10
C GLU A 502 14.79 -4.49 9.42
N LYS A 503 15.52 -3.89 8.47
CA LYS A 503 16.24 -2.64 8.69
C LYS A 503 15.44 -1.37 8.37
N SER A 504 14.17 -1.53 7.99
CA SER A 504 13.31 -0.41 7.57
C SER A 504 12.98 0.53 8.72
N GLY A 505 12.67 1.79 8.41
CA GLY A 505 12.18 2.76 9.40
C GLY A 505 10.91 2.27 10.11
N PHE A 506 10.00 1.67 9.35
CA PHE A 506 8.74 1.12 9.87
C PHE A 506 8.95 -0.01 10.88
N VAL A 507 9.84 -0.98 10.59
CA VAL A 507 10.14 -2.07 11.54
C VAL A 507 10.78 -1.54 12.82
N LYS A 508 11.66 -0.53 12.74
CA LYS A 508 12.26 0.09 13.92
C LYS A 508 11.25 0.84 14.80
N GLU A 509 10.26 1.49 14.19
CA GLU A 509 9.15 2.11 14.92
C GLU A 509 8.37 1.05 15.69
N LEU A 510 8.08 -0.07 15.04
CA LEU A 510 7.37 -1.19 15.66
C LEU A 510 8.18 -1.86 16.78
N GLU A 511 9.50 -2.01 16.63
CA GLU A 511 10.39 -2.49 17.70
C GLU A 511 10.34 -1.57 18.93
N ALA A 512 10.22 -0.25 18.73
CA ALA A 512 10.05 0.70 19.83
C ALA A 512 8.68 0.53 20.52
N GLU A 513 7.60 0.37 19.75
CA GLU A 513 6.26 0.10 20.28
C GLU A 513 6.21 -1.21 21.08
N ILE A 514 6.91 -2.24 20.62
CA ILE A 514 7.07 -3.53 21.32
C ILE A 514 7.79 -3.33 22.65
N LYS A 515 8.91 -2.60 22.65
CA LYS A 515 9.67 -2.32 23.87
C LYS A 515 8.81 -1.62 24.92
N ASP A 516 7.96 -0.68 24.51
CA ASP A 516 7.06 0.04 25.41
C ASP A 516 6.02 -0.90 26.05
N VAL A 517 5.37 -1.77 25.26
CA VAL A 517 4.38 -2.71 25.81
C VAL A 517 5.03 -3.81 26.66
N GLU A 518 6.23 -4.25 26.32
CA GLU A 518 6.95 -5.23 27.13
C GLU A 518 7.26 -4.73 28.53
N GLU A 519 7.58 -3.43 28.68
CA GLU A 519 7.82 -2.83 29.99
C GLU A 519 6.54 -2.86 30.85
N VAL A 520 5.40 -2.54 30.25
CA VAL A 520 4.10 -2.68 30.91
C VAL A 520 3.84 -4.15 31.27
N GLN A 521 4.10 -5.08 30.36
CA GLN A 521 3.87 -6.51 30.56
C GLN A 521 4.80 -7.13 31.62
N ARG A 522 5.95 -6.54 31.95
CA ARG A 522 6.80 -7.00 33.07
C ARG A 522 6.11 -6.85 34.42
N LEU A 523 5.19 -5.88 34.53
CA LEU A 523 4.46 -5.59 35.75
C LEU A 523 3.17 -6.42 35.89
N ARG A 524 2.76 -7.15 34.85
CA ARG A 524 1.45 -7.83 34.75
C ARG A 524 1.46 -9.33 35.05
N GLY A 525 2.57 -9.87 35.58
CA GLY A 525 2.67 -11.26 36.02
C GLY A 525 2.65 -12.29 34.87
N GLN A 526 1.86 -13.36 35.03
CA GLN A 526 1.95 -14.58 34.21
C GLN A 526 1.58 -14.37 32.72
N SER A 527 0.51 -13.65 32.40
CA SER A 527 0.10 -13.42 31.00
C SER A 527 1.15 -12.60 30.23
N GLY A 528 1.77 -11.62 30.88
CA GLY A 528 2.85 -10.82 30.28
C GLY A 528 4.10 -11.65 30.01
N GLU A 529 4.45 -12.58 30.91
CA GLU A 529 5.55 -13.52 30.72
C GLU A 529 5.31 -14.48 29.55
N ILE A 530 4.12 -15.06 29.47
CA ILE A 530 3.70 -15.96 28.38
C ILE A 530 3.85 -15.28 27.01
N LEU A 531 3.33 -14.07 26.85
CA LEU A 531 3.38 -13.37 25.56
C LEU A 531 4.80 -12.92 25.18
N ARG A 532 5.65 -12.56 26.15
CA ARG A 532 7.07 -12.30 25.89
C ARG A 532 7.80 -13.57 25.45
N GLY A 533 7.47 -14.72 26.06
CA GLY A 533 7.96 -16.04 25.62
C GLY A 533 7.63 -16.30 24.16
N TRP A 534 6.36 -16.08 23.78
CA TRP A 534 5.90 -16.22 22.39
C TRP A 534 6.62 -15.30 21.38
N MET A 535 6.94 -14.08 21.81
CA MET A 535 7.68 -13.15 20.96
C MET A 535 9.12 -13.62 20.71
N GLY A 536 9.77 -14.21 21.72
CA GLY A 536 11.10 -14.81 21.58
C GLY A 536 11.11 -16.11 20.78
N ASP A 537 10.09 -16.94 20.97
CA ASP A 537 9.91 -18.22 20.26
C ASP A 537 8.49 -18.34 19.71
N GLY A 538 8.35 -18.25 18.38
CA GLY A 538 7.06 -18.39 17.71
C GLY A 538 6.40 -19.77 17.89
N MET A 539 7.17 -20.77 18.33
CA MET A 539 6.69 -22.13 18.61
C MET A 539 6.25 -22.32 20.08
N ASP A 540 6.33 -21.28 20.93
CA ASP A 540 5.89 -21.38 22.31
C ASP A 540 4.38 -21.68 22.38
N VAL A 541 4.06 -22.88 22.88
CA VAL A 541 2.70 -23.43 22.87
C VAL A 541 1.77 -22.63 23.78
N GLN A 542 2.27 -22.19 24.94
CA GLN A 542 1.45 -21.44 25.89
C GLN A 542 1.15 -20.04 25.37
N GLY A 543 2.15 -19.39 24.79
CA GLY A 543 2.07 -18.14 24.06
C GLY A 543 1.08 -18.17 22.91
N ARG A 544 1.18 -19.22 22.08
CA ARG A 544 0.24 -19.43 20.98
C ARG A 544 -1.19 -19.60 21.46
N LYS A 545 -1.45 -20.36 22.52
CA LYS A 545 -2.79 -20.50 23.11
C LYS A 545 -3.36 -19.17 23.61
N GLU A 546 -2.53 -18.37 24.27
CA GLU A 546 -2.96 -17.03 24.74
C GLU A 546 -3.24 -16.10 23.55
N ALA A 547 -2.40 -16.15 22.50
CA ALA A 547 -2.64 -15.40 21.27
C ALA A 547 -3.93 -15.84 20.56
N GLU A 548 -4.23 -17.14 20.49
CA GLU A 548 -5.46 -17.69 19.91
C GLU A 548 -6.71 -17.27 20.71
N LYS A 549 -6.62 -17.22 22.04
CA LYS A 549 -7.68 -16.69 22.91
C LYS A 549 -7.95 -15.23 22.60
N VAL A 550 -6.91 -14.39 22.63
CA VAL A 550 -7.00 -12.96 22.31
C VAL A 550 -7.55 -12.74 20.89
N GLY A 551 -7.08 -13.53 19.91
CA GLY A 551 -7.61 -13.49 18.56
C GLY A 551 -9.09 -13.85 18.49
N GLY A 552 -9.55 -14.82 19.28
CA GLY A 552 -10.97 -15.15 19.43
C GLY A 552 -11.80 -13.96 19.93
N GLU A 553 -11.30 -13.23 20.92
CA GLU A 553 -11.95 -12.03 21.45
C GLU A 553 -12.02 -10.90 20.39
N LEU A 554 -10.94 -10.69 19.62
CA LEU A 554 -10.90 -9.73 18.52
C LEU A 554 -11.85 -10.11 17.36
N ARG A 555 -11.97 -11.40 17.04
CA ARG A 555 -12.99 -11.89 16.09
C ARG A 555 -14.41 -11.68 16.62
N GLY A 556 -14.61 -11.80 17.94
CA GLY A 556 -15.85 -11.44 18.61
C GLY A 556 -16.22 -9.98 18.40
N LEU A 557 -15.27 -9.05 18.58
CA LEU A 557 -15.48 -7.62 18.29
C LEU A 557 -15.83 -7.39 16.82
N ALA A 558 -15.11 -8.02 15.89
CA ALA A 558 -15.42 -7.93 14.46
C ALA A 558 -16.87 -8.35 14.17
N GLY A 559 -17.37 -9.40 14.84
CA GLY A 559 -18.74 -9.88 14.70
C GLY A 559 -19.83 -8.88 15.08
N LEU A 560 -19.52 -7.89 15.93
CA LEU A 560 -20.44 -6.82 16.32
C LEU A 560 -20.76 -5.86 15.16
N MET A 561 -19.96 -5.90 14.08
CA MET A 561 -20.23 -5.15 12.85
C MET A 561 -21.61 -5.47 12.26
N GLY A 562 -22.14 -6.69 12.46
CA GLY A 562 -23.49 -7.04 12.03
C GLY A 562 -24.56 -6.11 12.60
N GLY A 563 -24.45 -5.75 13.90
CA GLY A 563 -25.37 -4.80 14.53
C GLY A 563 -25.20 -3.36 14.06
N ILE A 564 -23.98 -2.96 13.67
CA ILE A 564 -23.70 -1.62 13.14
C ILE A 564 -24.30 -1.45 11.74
N LEU A 565 -24.22 -2.49 10.92
CA LEU A 565 -24.68 -2.50 9.54
C LEU A 565 -26.20 -2.67 9.38
N GLY A 566 -26.89 -3.10 10.44
CA GLY A 566 -28.34 -3.33 10.46
C GLY A 566 -28.70 -4.75 10.08
#